data_AF-A0A6N9UA23-F1
#
_entry.id   AF-A0A6N9UA23-F1
#
_cell.length_a   1.000
_cell.length_b   1.000
_cell.length_c   1.000
_cell.angle_alpha   90.00
_cell.angle_beta   90.00
_cell.angle_gamma   90.00
#
_symmetry.space_group_name_H-M   'P 1'
#
loop_
_entity.id
_entity.type
_entity.pdbx_description
1 polymer ?
#
loop_
_entity_poly.entity_id
_entity_poly.type
_entity_poly.pdbx_seq_one_letter_code
_entity_poly.pdbx_strand_id
1 'polypeptide(L)'
;MKATEGADPFGTARLRRGVLDAWGAGPARFREDANAEEDLVLGGYRDRLVVELAQNAADAAARAGVPGRLRLTLHEDRDGRAVLAAANTGAPLDATGVESLSTL
;
A
#
# COMPACT_ATOMS: atom_id res chain seq x y z
N MET A 1 18.47 -0.84 11.43
CA MET A 1 17.90 -1.96 12.21
C MET A 1 17.47 -3.02 11.21
N LYS A 2 18.14 -4.18 11.15
CA LYS A 2 17.74 -5.26 10.21
C LYS A 2 16.45 -5.88 10.74
N ALA A 3 15.40 -5.92 9.92
CA ALA A 3 14.24 -6.75 10.21
C ALA A 3 14.73 -8.20 10.31
N THR A 4 14.51 -8.83 11.46
CA THR A 4 14.83 -10.24 11.69
C THR A 4 13.98 -11.07 10.73
N GLU A 5 14.61 -11.79 9.80
CA GLU A 5 13.93 -12.80 8.97
C GLU A 5 13.21 -13.79 9.91
N GLY A 6 11.88 -13.70 9.96
CA GLY A 6 11.02 -14.46 10.86
C GLY A 6 10.09 -13.62 11.76
N ALA A 7 10.34 -12.32 11.93
CA ALA A 7 9.39 -11.46 12.63
C ALA A 7 8.29 -10.99 11.66
N ASP A 8 7.02 -11.17 12.04
CA ASP A 8 5.85 -10.56 11.38
C ASP A 8 5.33 -9.39 12.24
N PRO A 9 6.05 -8.26 12.29
CA PRO A 9 5.73 -7.15 13.19
C PRO A 9 4.38 -6.49 12.89
N PHE A 10 3.81 -6.77 11.72
CA PHE A 10 2.53 -6.22 11.29
C PHE A 10 1.40 -7.26 11.26
N GLY A 11 1.67 -8.52 11.64
CA GLY A 11 0.64 -9.57 11.62
C GLY A 11 0.11 -9.88 10.22
N THR A 12 0.90 -9.66 9.17
CA THR A 12 0.54 -9.88 7.76
C THR A 12 0.09 -11.31 7.48
N ALA A 13 0.61 -12.31 8.20
CA ALA A 13 0.17 -13.69 8.05
C ALA A 13 -1.29 -13.91 8.52
N ARG A 14 -1.72 -13.18 9.56
CA ARG A 14 -3.12 -13.19 10.02
C ARG A 14 -4.03 -12.49 9.00
N LEU A 15 -3.62 -11.33 8.51
CA LEU A 15 -4.37 -10.55 7.51
C LEU A 15 -4.59 -11.36 6.24
N ARG A 16 -3.52 -11.95 5.68
CA ARG A 16 -3.59 -12.80 4.49
C ARG A 16 -4.57 -13.96 4.67
N ARG A 17 -4.53 -14.62 5.83
CA ARG A 17 -5.44 -15.74 6.11
C ARG A 17 -6.89 -15.29 6.13
N GLY A 18 -7.20 -14.18 6.81
CA GLY A 18 -8.55 -13.64 6.86
C GLY A 18 -9.13 -13.29 5.49
N VAL A 19 -8.33 -12.68 4.61
CA VAL A 19 -8.75 -12.38 3.22
C VAL A 19 -9.02 -13.66 2.43
N LEU A 20 -8.10 -14.63 2.47
CA LEU A 20 -8.27 -15.90 1.75
C LEU A 20 -9.45 -16.73 2.27
N ASP A 21 -9.67 -16.74 3.59
CA ASP A 21 -10.82 -17.41 4.20
C ASP A 21 -12.13 -16.74 3.76
N ALA A 22 -12.18 -15.40 3.70
CA ALA A 22 -13.35 -14.66 3.23
C ALA A 22 -13.66 -14.93 1.74
N TRP A 23 -12.63 -14.95 0.89
CA TRP A 23 -12.78 -15.31 -0.52
C TRP A 23 -13.23 -16.76 -0.71
N GLY A 24 -12.66 -17.69 0.07
CA GLY A 24 -13.04 -19.10 0.03
C GLY A 24 -14.48 -19.35 0.48
N ALA A 25 -14.96 -18.59 1.48
CA ALA A 25 -16.33 -18.67 1.96
C ALA A 25 -17.34 -17.95 1.04
N GLY A 26 -16.90 -16.94 0.28
CA GLY A 26 -17.77 -16.09 -0.55
C GLY A 26 -17.20 -15.81 -1.94
N PRO A 27 -17.50 -16.65 -2.95
CA PRO A 27 -17.06 -16.42 -4.33
C PRO A 27 -17.54 -15.09 -4.94
N ALA A 28 -18.67 -14.56 -4.46
CA ALA A 28 -19.16 -13.23 -4.86
C ALA A 28 -18.24 -12.12 -4.33
N ARG A 29 -17.84 -12.19 -3.04
CA ARG A 29 -16.89 -11.26 -2.42
C ARG A 29 -15.56 -11.24 -3.16
N PHE A 30 -15.03 -12.41 -3.51
CA PHE A 30 -13.82 -12.50 -4.32
C PHE A 30 -13.95 -11.76 -5.67
N ARG A 31 -15.09 -11.91 -6.36
CA ARG A 31 -15.33 -11.21 -7.63
C ARG A 31 -15.49 -9.70 -7.43
N GLU A 32 -16.17 -9.27 -6.38
CA GLU A 32 -16.32 -7.85 -6.04
C GLU A 32 -14.96 -7.20 -5.79
N ASP A 33 -14.12 -7.81 -4.94
CA ASP A 33 -12.78 -7.31 -4.65
C ASP A 33 -11.89 -7.30 -5.91
N ALA A 34 -11.98 -8.33 -6.76
CA ALA A 34 -11.25 -8.39 -8.03
C ALA A 34 -11.69 -7.31 -9.04
N ASN A 35 -13.00 -7.06 -9.14
CA ASN A 35 -13.52 -6.01 -10.01
C ASN A 35 -13.11 -4.62 -9.51
N ALA A 36 -13.12 -4.40 -8.19
CA ALA A 36 -12.67 -3.14 -7.60
C ALA A 36 -11.19 -2.86 -7.94
N GLU A 37 -10.34 -3.88 -7.88
CA GLU A 37 -8.93 -3.77 -8.28
C GLU A 37 -8.78 -3.45 -9.78
N GLU A 38 -9.55 -4.11 -10.65
CA GLU A 38 -9.54 -3.85 -12.09
C GLU A 38 -10.00 -2.41 -12.41
N ASP A 39 -11.05 -1.92 -11.76
CA ASP A 39 -11.53 -0.53 -11.90
C ASP A 39 -10.46 0.50 -11.49
N LEU A 40 -9.73 0.22 -10.40
CA LEU A 40 -8.62 1.06 -9.95
C LEU A 40 -7.49 1.14 -11.00
N VAL A 41 -7.15 0.01 -11.62
CA VAL A 41 -6.13 -0.08 -12.67
C VAL A 41 -6.57 0.63 -13.96
N LEU A 42 -7.84 0.48 -14.36
CA LEU A 42 -8.36 1.00 -15.63
C LEU A 42 -8.68 2.50 -15.60
N GLY A 43 -8.92 3.10 -14.42
CA GLY A 43 -9.23 4.53 -14.33
C GLY A 43 -9.00 5.19 -12.97
N GLY A 44 -9.07 4.44 -11.87
CA GLY A 44 -8.98 5.01 -10.52
C GLY A 44 -7.66 5.73 -10.21
N TYR A 45 -6.53 5.22 -10.71
CA TYR A 45 -5.21 5.80 -10.42
C TYR A 45 -4.69 6.80 -11.45
N ARG A 46 -5.24 6.82 -12.67
CA ARG A 46 -4.60 7.42 -13.85
C ARG A 46 -4.23 8.90 -13.67
N ASP A 47 -5.07 9.66 -12.99
CA ASP A 47 -4.88 11.10 -12.79
C ASP A 47 -4.63 11.51 -11.32
N ARG A 48 -4.62 10.54 -10.40
CA ARG A 48 -4.55 10.83 -8.96
C ARG A 48 -3.38 10.19 -8.25
N LEU A 49 -2.71 9.20 -8.84
CA LEU A 49 -1.67 8.43 -8.14
C LEU A 49 -0.61 9.31 -7.45
N VAL A 50 -0.08 10.33 -8.15
CA VAL A 50 0.92 11.23 -7.57
C VAL A 50 0.35 12.09 -6.44
N VAL A 51 -0.91 12.51 -6.57
CA VAL A 51 -1.62 13.31 -5.55
C VAL A 51 -1.88 12.46 -4.31
N GLU A 52 -2.38 11.23 -4.47
CA GLU A 52 -2.61 10.28 -3.37
C GLU A 52 -1.32 9.93 -2.63
N LEU A 53 -0.22 9.71 -3.37
CA LEU A 53 1.10 9.49 -2.77
C LEU A 53 1.60 10.72 -1.99
N ALA A 54 1.33 11.93 -2.50
CA ALA A 54 1.66 13.16 -1.81
C ALA A 54 0.82 13.38 -0.56
N GLN A 55 -0.47 13.05 -0.61
CA GLN A 55 -1.36 13.10 0.55
C GLN A 55 -0.92 12.11 1.63
N ASN A 56 -0.65 10.85 1.26
CA ASN A 56 -0.12 9.85 2.19
C ASN A 56 1.19 10.29 2.86
N ALA A 57 2.08 10.95 2.11
CA ALA A 57 3.31 11.51 2.65
C ALA A 57 3.07 12.69 3.60
N ALA A 58 2.11 13.55 3.29
CA ALA A 58 1.71 14.67 4.15
C ALA A 58 1.09 14.17 5.46
N ASP A 59 0.20 13.19 5.41
CA ASP A 59 -0.43 12.59 6.58
C ASP A 59 0.60 11.89 7.47
N ALA A 60 1.57 11.18 6.88
CA ALA A 60 2.66 10.58 7.62
C ALA A 60 3.52 11.64 8.33
N ALA A 61 3.82 12.76 7.66
CA ALA A 61 4.58 13.86 8.27
C ALA A 61 3.81 14.54 9.40
N ALA A 62 2.49 14.75 9.21
CA ALA A 62 1.60 15.28 10.23
C ALA A 62 1.56 14.38 11.48
N ARG A 63 1.43 13.06 11.30
CA ARG A 63 1.50 12.08 12.40
C ARG A 63 2.83 12.11 13.15
N ALA A 64 3.94 12.35 12.45
CA ALA A 64 5.26 12.45 13.06
C ALA A 64 5.58 13.83 13.66
N GLY A 65 4.75 14.85 13.42
CA GLY A 65 5.01 16.22 13.86
C GLY A 65 6.25 16.86 13.21
N VAL A 66 6.60 16.45 12.00
CA VAL A 66 7.79 16.94 11.28
C VAL A 66 7.42 17.62 9.96
N PRO A 67 8.26 18.52 9.42
CA PRO A 67 8.06 19.03 8.06
C PRO A 67 8.05 17.89 7.03
N GLY A 68 7.03 17.88 6.17
CA GLY A 68 6.90 16.87 5.13
C GLY A 68 7.98 17.00 4.06
N ARG A 69 8.66 15.89 3.76
CA ARG A 69 9.53 15.74 2.59
C ARG A 69 9.11 14.52 1.82
N LEU A 70 8.86 14.70 0.53
CA LEU A 70 8.57 13.64 -0.42
C LEU A 70 9.60 13.69 -1.55
N ARG A 71 10.18 12.54 -1.87
CA ARG A 71 11.02 12.34 -3.05
C ARG A 71 10.31 11.38 -4.00
N LEU A 72 10.13 11.83 -5.23
CA LEU A 72 9.64 11.01 -6.35
C LEU A 72 10.80 10.76 -7.31
N THR A 73 10.95 9.52 -7.74
CA THR A 73 11.97 9.12 -8.71
C THR A 73 11.40 8.10 -9.67
N LEU A 74 11.71 8.23 -10.95
CA LEU A 74 11.35 7.27 -11.99
C LEU A 74 12.61 6.48 -12.38
N HIS A 75 12.52 5.16 -12.31
CA HIS A 75 13.60 4.24 -12.67
C HIS A 75 13.11 3.22 -13.68
N GLU A 76 14.02 2.49 -14.31
CA GLU A 76 13.70 1.26 -15.03
C GLU A 76 13.91 0.07 -14.11
N ASP A 77 12.98 -0.90 -14.12
CA ASP A 77 13.19 -2.20 -13.49
C ASP A 77 14.07 -3.11 -14.35
N ARG A 78 14.25 -4.37 -13.88
CA ARG A 78 15.09 -5.36 -14.57
C ARG A 78 14.58 -5.76 -15.95
N ASP A 79 13.29 -5.56 -16.22
CA ASP A 79 12.62 -5.90 -17.47
C ASP A 79 12.40 -4.65 -18.35
N GLY A 80 12.99 -3.51 -17.99
CA GLY A 80 12.87 -2.24 -18.73
C GLY A 80 11.54 -1.53 -18.53
N ARG A 81 10.76 -1.88 -17.50
CA ARG A 81 9.49 -1.19 -17.18
C ARG A 81 9.77 0.02 -16.30
N ALA A 82 9.03 1.10 -16.54
CA ALA A 82 9.12 2.29 -15.71
C ALA A 82 8.54 2.05 -14.30
N VAL A 83 9.31 2.37 -13.27
CA VAL A 83 8.93 2.27 -11.86
C VAL A 83 8.96 3.64 -11.20
N LEU A 84 7.80 4.11 -10.76
CA LEU A 84 7.69 5.29 -9.91
C LEU A 84 7.91 4.90 -8.44
N ALA A 85 8.99 5.40 -7.84
CA ALA A 85 9.27 5.24 -6.42
C ALA A 85 8.99 6.54 -5.66
N ALA A 86 8.22 6.43 -4.57
CA ALA A 86 7.92 7.51 -3.64
C ALA A 86 8.52 7.24 -2.26
N ALA A 87 9.30 8.18 -1.73
CA ALA A 87 9.91 8.08 -0.40
C ALA A 87 9.60 9.34 0.43
N ASN A 88 9.14 9.16 1.66
CA ASN A 88 8.86 10.26 2.58
C ASN A 88 9.58 10.09 3.93
N THR A 89 9.64 11.17 4.72
CA THR A 89 10.28 11.20 6.05
C THR A 89 9.28 11.23 7.21
N GLY A 90 8.02 10.90 6.95
CA GLY A 90 6.96 10.88 7.95
C GLY A 90 7.01 9.65 8.85
N ALA A 91 5.94 9.45 9.62
CA ALA A 91 5.79 8.30 10.49
C ALA A 91 5.91 6.97 9.68
N PRO A 92 6.65 5.97 10.19
CA PRO A 92 6.73 4.67 9.55
C PRO A 92 5.36 3.97 9.55
N LEU A 93 5.21 2.94 8.72
CA LEU A 93 4.05 2.05 8.80
C LEU A 93 4.00 1.38 10.17
N ASP A 94 2.80 1.33 10.73
CA ASP A 94 2.45 0.54 11.90
C ASP A 94 1.48 -0.59 11.51
N ALA A 95 1.13 -1.45 12.47
CA ALA A 95 0.24 -2.58 12.21
C ALA A 95 -1.14 -2.13 11.70
N THR A 96 -1.68 -1.03 12.22
CA THR A 96 -2.96 -0.47 11.79
C THR A 96 -2.89 0.02 10.33
N GLY A 97 -1.82 0.69 9.95
CA GLY A 97 -1.57 1.15 8.59
C GLY A 97 -1.48 -0.03 7.62
N VAL A 98 -0.77 -1.10 7.98
CA VAL A 98 -0.70 -2.32 7.15
C VAL A 98 -2.05 -3.03 7.04
N GLU A 99 -2.84 -3.08 8.11
CA GLU A 99 -4.20 -3.64 8.07
C GLU A 99 -5.11 -2.85 7.12
N SER A 100 -5.05 -1.51 7.14
CA SER A 100 -5.83 -0.67 6.22
C SER A 100 -5.50 -0.86 4.74
N LEU A 101 -4.26 -1.25 4.42
CA LEU A 101 -3.85 -1.60 3.05
C LEU A 101 -4.35 -2.98 2.59
N SER A 102 -4.83 -3.80 3.53
CA SER A 102 -5.28 -5.17 3.29
C SER A 102 -6.81 -5.31 3.24
N THR A 103 -7.53 -4.21 3.41
CA THR A 103 -8.99 -4.16 3.37
C THR A 103 -9.42 -3.37 2.13
N LEU A 104 -9.92 -4.07 1.11
CA LEU A 104 -10.73 -3.49 0.02
C LEU A 104 -12.17 -3.25 0.52
#